data_AF-K0ZPP2-F1
#
_entry.id   AF-K0ZPP2-F1
#
_cell.length_a   1.000
_cell.length_b   1.000
_cell.length_c   1.000
_cell.angle_alpha   90.00
_cell.angle_beta   90.00
_cell.angle_gamma   90.00
#
_symmetry.space_group_name_H-M   'P 1'
#
loop_
_entity.id
_entity.type
_entity.pdbx_description
1 polymer ?
#
loop_
_entity_poly.entity_id
_entity_poly.type
_entity_poly.pdbx_seq_one_letter_code
_entity_poly.pdbx_strand_id
1 'polypeptide(L)'
;MIQIFNPSRLTRQPFFIDLVDYLDQHDDVILREIKAQFPDVAVDKLMEEYIKAGLIRRDNKRYFLNLSFLESIDNLTLDQEIFIREDSPVYHALLEKTFETELRNQTNAAILVESTDFAREKMTLSNYFYKVKNQYPLTEKQQELYAILGDVNPEYALKYMTTFLLKFLK
;
A
#
# COMPACT_ATOMS: atom_id res chain seq x y z
N MET A 1 -15.26 7.17 0.33
CA MET A 1 -14.65 5.81 0.40
C MET A 1 -13.37 5.92 1.21
N ILE A 2 -13.02 4.87 1.95
CA ILE A 2 -11.76 4.81 2.70
C ILE A 2 -10.72 4.13 1.81
N GLN A 3 -9.61 4.82 1.55
CA GLN A 3 -8.46 4.29 0.84
C GLN A 3 -7.39 3.82 1.83
N ILE A 4 -6.78 2.69 1.52
CA ILE A 4 -5.67 2.10 2.30
C ILE A 4 -4.43 2.09 1.42
N PHE A 5 -3.38 2.79 1.86
CA PHE A 5 -2.08 2.76 1.18
C PHE A 5 -1.09 1.93 1.98
N ASN A 6 -0.20 1.24 1.26
CA ASN A 6 0.83 0.35 1.80
C ASN A 6 0.28 -0.64 2.84
N PRO A 7 -0.77 -1.41 2.49
CA PRO A 7 -1.47 -2.25 3.45
C PRO A 7 -0.56 -3.35 4.01
N SER A 8 -0.65 -3.53 5.31
CA SER A 8 -0.08 -4.65 6.06
C SER A 8 -0.73 -5.98 5.68
N ARG A 9 -0.21 -7.08 6.25
CA ARG A 9 -0.75 -8.43 6.02
C ARG A 9 -2.23 -8.56 6.40
N LEU A 10 -2.70 -7.80 7.38
CA LEU A 10 -4.08 -7.84 7.85
C LEU A 10 -5.00 -6.99 6.98
N THR A 11 -4.57 -5.77 6.65
CA THR A 11 -5.40 -4.78 5.96
C THR A 11 -5.49 -4.99 4.45
N ARG A 12 -4.56 -5.77 3.88
CA ARG A 12 -4.62 -6.20 2.47
C ARG A 12 -5.61 -7.36 2.23
N GLN A 13 -6.18 -7.94 3.28
CA GLN A 13 -7.10 -9.07 3.14
C GLN A 13 -8.39 -8.58 2.48
N PRO A 14 -8.93 -9.29 1.46
CA PRO A 14 -10.17 -8.88 0.80
C PRO A 14 -11.31 -8.64 1.80
N PHE A 15 -11.48 -9.56 2.76
CA PHE A 15 -12.47 -9.42 3.82
C PHE A 15 -12.31 -8.15 4.66
N PHE A 16 -11.08 -7.71 4.94
CA PHE A 16 -10.88 -6.47 5.72
C PHE A 16 -11.33 -5.25 4.93
N ILE A 17 -11.01 -5.19 3.64
CA ILE A 17 -11.42 -4.10 2.75
C ILE A 17 -12.95 -4.03 2.70
N ASP A 18 -13.61 -5.15 2.42
CA ASP A 18 -15.07 -5.22 2.35
C ASP A 18 -15.74 -4.89 3.71
N LEU A 19 -15.11 -5.32 4.82
CA LEU A 19 -15.59 -5.02 6.17
C LEU A 19 -15.47 -3.52 6.47
N VAL A 20 -14.39 -2.86 6.04
CA VAL A 20 -14.21 -1.42 6.22
C VAL A 20 -15.33 -0.65 5.51
N ASP A 21 -15.59 -0.98 4.25
CA ASP A 21 -16.67 -0.36 3.48
C ASP A 21 -18.04 -0.61 4.12
N TYR A 22 -18.29 -1.83 4.63
CA TYR A 22 -19.54 -2.16 5.30
C TYR A 22 -19.75 -1.36 6.59
N LEU A 23 -18.72 -1.27 7.44
CA LEU A 23 -18.78 -0.55 8.72
C LEU A 23 -18.72 0.97 8.57
N ASP A 24 -18.20 1.50 7.45
CA ASP A 24 -18.25 2.95 7.15
C ASP A 24 -19.68 3.40 6.77
N GLN A 25 -20.52 2.47 6.30
CA GLN A 25 -21.89 2.74 5.86
C GLN A 25 -22.96 2.42 6.90
N HIS A 26 -22.61 1.64 7.93
CA HIS A 26 -23.55 1.14 8.92
C HIS A 26 -23.06 1.41 10.34
N ASP A 27 -23.89 2.06 11.13
CA ASP A 27 -23.69 2.23 12.56
C ASP A 27 -24.28 1.06 13.36
N ASP A 28 -23.80 0.87 14.59
CA ASP A 28 -24.33 -0.11 15.55
C ASP A 28 -24.42 -1.55 15.04
N VAL A 29 -23.47 -1.96 14.20
CA VAL A 29 -23.39 -3.29 13.60
C VAL A 29 -23.09 -4.37 14.64
N ILE A 30 -23.85 -5.47 14.61
CA ILE A 30 -23.60 -6.67 15.41
C ILE A 30 -22.93 -7.79 14.62
N LEU A 31 -22.25 -8.70 15.34
CA LEU A 31 -21.56 -9.85 14.73
C LEU A 31 -22.46 -10.71 13.84
N ARG A 32 -23.75 -10.84 14.17
CA ARG A 32 -24.71 -11.63 13.38
C ARG A 32 -24.94 -11.01 11.99
N GLU A 33 -24.94 -9.69 11.89
CA GLU A 33 -25.11 -8.98 10.61
C GLU A 33 -23.85 -9.14 9.76
N ILE A 34 -22.67 -8.98 10.35
CA ILE A 34 -21.39 -9.23 9.67
C ILE A 34 -21.35 -10.66 9.12
N LYS A 35 -21.74 -11.67 9.91
CA LYS A 35 -21.80 -13.07 9.45
C LYS A 35 -22.82 -13.30 8.34
N ALA A 36 -23.94 -12.59 8.36
CA ALA A 36 -24.95 -12.69 7.32
C ALA A 36 -24.46 -12.06 6.00
N GLN A 37 -23.72 -10.95 6.10
CA GLN A 37 -23.11 -10.28 4.95
C GLN A 37 -21.93 -11.07 4.36
N PHE A 38 -21.17 -11.78 5.20
CA PHE A 38 -19.96 -12.52 4.83
C PHE A 38 -20.04 -14.00 5.24
N PRO A 39 -20.92 -14.80 4.61
CA PRO A 39 -21.23 -16.16 5.07
C PRO A 39 -20.07 -17.15 4.90
N ASP A 40 -19.22 -16.96 3.88
CA ASP A 40 -18.13 -17.88 3.55
C ASP A 40 -16.81 -17.57 4.27
N VAL A 41 -16.82 -16.55 5.14
CA VAL A 41 -15.63 -16.07 5.84
C VAL A 41 -15.65 -16.57 7.29
N ALA A 42 -14.47 -16.94 7.81
CA ALA A 42 -14.28 -17.25 9.23
C ALA A 42 -14.30 -15.95 10.08
N VAL A 43 -15.44 -15.25 10.10
CA VAL A 43 -15.62 -13.91 10.68
C VAL A 43 -15.14 -13.87 12.13
N ASP A 44 -15.50 -14.84 12.98
CA ASP A 44 -15.13 -14.82 14.40
C ASP A 44 -13.63 -14.68 14.63
N LYS A 45 -12.83 -15.46 13.89
CA LYS A 45 -11.37 -15.47 14.01
C LYS A 45 -10.77 -14.15 13.52
N LEU A 46 -11.21 -13.68 12.35
CA LEU A 46 -10.66 -12.46 11.74
C LEU A 46 -11.02 -11.21 12.56
N MET A 47 -12.24 -11.13 13.09
CA MET A 47 -12.64 -10.04 13.97
C MET A 47 -11.78 -9.99 15.24
N GLU A 48 -11.44 -11.13 15.83
CA GLU A 48 -10.53 -11.17 16.98
C GLU A 48 -9.12 -10.67 16.61
N GLU A 49 -8.60 -11.05 15.43
CA GLU A 49 -7.32 -10.55 14.92
C GLU A 49 -7.35 -9.02 14.71
N TYR A 50 -8.41 -8.48 14.11
CA TYR A 50 -8.54 -7.04 13.87
C TYR A 50 -8.73 -6.23 15.14
N ILE A 51 -9.47 -6.76 16.13
CA ILE A 51 -9.61 -6.13 17.45
C ILE A 51 -8.26 -6.09 18.17
N LYS A 52 -7.51 -7.20 18.16
CA LYS A 52 -6.17 -7.25 18.77
C LYS A 52 -5.20 -6.29 18.09
N ALA A 53 -5.31 -6.12 16.76
CA ALA A 53 -4.53 -5.15 16.00
C ALA A 53 -4.98 -3.69 16.21
N GLY A 54 -6.08 -3.47 16.93
CA GLY A 54 -6.64 -2.14 17.15
C GLY A 54 -7.33 -1.53 15.93
N LEU A 55 -7.54 -2.29 14.85
CA LEU A 55 -8.20 -1.82 13.62
C LEU A 55 -9.73 -1.71 13.78
N ILE A 56 -10.29 -2.57 14.62
CA ILE A 56 -11.72 -2.63 14.94
C ILE A 56 -11.89 -2.50 16.46
N ARG A 57 -12.85 -1.69 16.89
CA ARG A 57 -13.27 -1.60 18.28
C ARG A 57 -14.57 -2.36 18.47
N ARG A 58 -14.65 -3.13 19.55
CA ARG A 58 -15.89 -3.76 20.00
C ARG A 58 -16.36 -3.11 21.29
N ASP A 59 -17.58 -2.60 21.30
CA ASP A 59 -18.20 -1.97 22.48
C ASP A 59 -19.68 -2.36 22.56
N ASN A 60 -20.17 -2.79 23.72
CA ASN A 60 -21.56 -3.22 23.92
C ASN A 60 -22.10 -4.19 22.83
N LYS A 61 -21.27 -5.15 22.40
CA LYS A 61 -21.54 -6.10 21.30
C LYS A 61 -21.71 -5.47 19.91
N ARG A 62 -21.38 -4.19 19.76
CA ARG A 62 -21.29 -3.46 18.50
C ARG A 62 -19.85 -3.37 18.03
N TYR A 63 -19.66 -3.30 16.72
CA TYR A 63 -18.35 -3.26 16.07
C TYR A 63 -18.23 -1.95 15.30
N PHE A 64 -17.10 -1.27 15.49
CA PHE A 64 -16.81 0.03 14.90
C PHE A 64 -15.42 0.03 14.30
N LEU A 65 -15.22 0.82 13.25
CA LEU A 65 -13.88 1.14 12.76
C LEU A 65 -13.09 1.88 13.84
N ASN A 66 -11.84 1.48 14.02
CA ASN A 66 -10.89 2.13 14.92
C ASN A 66 -9.60 2.45 14.16
N LEU A 67 -9.75 3.05 12.99
CA LEU A 67 -8.64 3.39 12.10
C LEU A 67 -8.08 4.77 12.44
N SER A 68 -6.75 4.87 12.50
CA SER A 68 -6.05 6.16 12.60
C SER A 68 -5.99 6.81 11.22
N PHE A 69 -6.97 7.66 10.91
CA PHE A 69 -7.00 8.37 9.63
C PHE A 69 -5.85 9.39 9.54
N LEU A 70 -5.34 9.59 8.33
CA LEU A 70 -4.32 10.59 8.06
C LEU A 70 -4.92 12.00 8.12
N GLU A 71 -4.48 12.80 9.08
CA GLU A 71 -4.93 14.19 9.27
C GLU A 71 -3.98 15.23 8.68
N SER A 72 -2.70 14.88 8.47
CA SER A 72 -1.68 15.76 7.88
C SER A 72 -0.61 14.97 7.13
N ILE A 73 0.01 15.59 6.13
CA ILE A 73 1.11 15.03 5.32
C ILE A 73 2.51 15.50 5.75
N ASP A 74 2.61 16.31 6.81
CA ASP A 74 3.88 16.97 7.21
C ASP A 74 4.95 15.95 7.63
N ASN A 75 4.54 14.94 8.38
CA ASN A 75 5.42 13.89 8.90
C ASN A 75 5.20 12.54 8.20
N LEU A 76 4.60 12.55 7.01
CA LEU A 76 4.32 11.34 6.27
C LEU A 76 5.62 10.73 5.75
N THR A 77 5.87 9.47 6.11
CA THR A 77 7.01 8.70 5.60
C THR A 77 6.58 7.83 4.42
N LEU A 78 7.42 7.76 3.37
CA LEU A 78 7.15 6.89 2.22
C LEU A 78 7.04 5.44 2.70
N ASP A 79 6.09 4.68 2.13
CA ASP A 79 5.78 3.28 2.48
C ASP A 79 5.07 3.08 3.83
N GLN A 80 4.70 4.15 4.53
CA GLN A 80 3.87 4.07 5.73
C GLN A 80 2.46 3.57 5.38
N GLU A 81 1.92 2.64 6.20
CA GLU A 81 0.52 2.27 6.14
C GLU A 81 -0.35 3.43 6.62
N ILE A 82 -1.28 3.88 5.79
CA ILE A 82 -2.22 4.96 6.12
C ILE A 82 -3.63 4.61 5.68
N PHE A 83 -4.59 5.18 6.41
CA PHE A 83 -6.01 5.16 6.08
C PHE A 83 -6.43 6.60 5.79
N ILE A 84 -7.14 6.83 4.68
CA ILE A 84 -7.54 8.18 4.30
C ILE A 84 -8.90 8.16 3.63
N ARG A 85 -9.74 9.17 3.91
CA ARG A 85 -11.00 9.33 3.16
C ARG A 85 -10.74 10.14 1.91
N GLU A 86 -11.26 9.68 0.77
CA GLU A 86 -11.10 10.34 -0.53
C GLU A 86 -11.67 11.76 -0.57
N ASP A 87 -12.69 12.06 0.22
CA ASP A 87 -13.32 13.37 0.31
C ASP A 87 -12.56 14.34 1.23
N SER A 88 -11.46 13.90 1.85
CA SER A 88 -10.65 14.74 2.72
C SER A 88 -9.72 15.67 1.93
N PRO A 89 -9.48 16.91 2.39
CA PRO A 89 -8.48 17.79 1.76
C PRO A 89 -7.06 17.21 1.82
N VAL A 90 -6.79 16.38 2.84
CA VAL A 90 -5.51 15.68 3.02
C VAL A 90 -5.26 14.70 1.86
N TYR A 91 -6.31 14.09 1.31
CA TYR A 91 -6.18 13.16 0.19
C TYR A 91 -5.67 13.86 -1.06
N HIS A 92 -6.19 15.04 -1.39
CA HIS A 92 -5.68 15.81 -2.51
C HIS A 92 -4.23 16.25 -2.30
N ALA A 93 -3.89 16.72 -1.09
CA ALA A 93 -2.51 17.09 -0.76
C ALA A 93 -1.55 15.88 -0.83
N LEU A 94 -2.02 14.68 -0.47
CA LEU A 94 -1.26 13.43 -0.59
C LEU A 94 -0.95 13.09 -2.05
N LEU A 95 -1.93 13.24 -2.95
CA LEU A 95 -1.75 12.95 -4.39
C LEU A 95 -0.74 13.88 -5.05
N GLU A 96 -0.63 15.13 -4.59
CA GLU A 96 0.34 16.10 -5.08
C GLU A 96 1.73 15.93 -4.47
N LYS A 97 1.82 15.28 -3.30
CA LYS A 97 3.10 15.08 -2.60
C LYS A 97 3.99 14.11 -3.36
N THR A 98 5.25 14.48 -3.52
CA THR A 98 6.28 13.64 -4.12
C THR A 98 7.37 13.27 -3.11
N PHE A 99 7.96 12.11 -3.33
CA PHE A 99 9.06 11.58 -2.53
C PHE A 99 10.25 11.31 -3.42
N GLU A 100 11.45 11.54 -2.91
CA GLU A 100 12.68 11.12 -3.57
C GLU A 100 13.02 9.70 -3.14
N THR A 101 13.41 8.88 -4.10
CA THR A 101 13.85 7.51 -3.87
C THR A 101 15.20 7.29 -4.53
N GLU A 102 16.02 6.48 -3.88
CA GLU A 102 17.33 6.12 -4.38
C GLU A 102 17.41 4.62 -4.64
N LEU A 103 17.84 4.25 -5.84
CA LEU A 103 18.21 2.88 -6.16
C LEU A 103 19.73 2.76 -6.25
N ARG A 104 20.23 1.77 -5.52
CA ARG A 104 21.66 1.48 -5.35
C ARG A 104 21.90 0.00 -5.60
N ASN A 105 23.12 -0.35 -5.98
CA ASN A 105 23.60 -1.72 -6.03
C ASN A 105 24.94 -1.83 -5.29
N GLN A 106 25.38 -3.04 -4.99
CA GLN A 106 26.62 -3.32 -4.27
C GLN A 106 27.84 -3.38 -5.20
N THR A 107 27.65 -3.40 -6.52
CA THR A 107 28.74 -3.58 -7.49
C THR A 107 29.45 -2.28 -7.84
N ASN A 108 28.74 -1.14 -7.82
CA ASN A 108 29.32 0.18 -8.13
C ASN A 108 28.65 1.28 -7.30
N ALA A 109 29.23 2.49 -7.37
CA ALA A 109 28.76 3.64 -6.60
C ALA A 109 27.65 4.45 -7.31
N ALA A 110 27.07 3.93 -8.41
CA ALA A 110 26.01 4.65 -9.12
C ALA A 110 24.71 4.65 -8.29
N ILE A 111 24.06 5.81 -8.23
CA ILE A 111 22.81 6.03 -7.54
C ILE A 111 21.82 6.53 -8.59
N LEU A 112 20.69 5.83 -8.75
CA LEU A 112 19.57 6.34 -9.54
C LEU A 112 18.61 7.03 -8.58
N VAL A 113 18.50 8.36 -8.72
CA VAL A 113 17.59 9.18 -7.94
C VAL A 113 16.32 9.40 -8.75
N GLU A 114 15.17 8.98 -8.21
CA GLU A 114 13.87 9.05 -8.88
C GLU A 114 12.85 9.72 -7.96
N SER A 115 12.00 10.60 -8.53
CA SER A 115 10.85 11.15 -7.82
C SER A 115 9.62 10.28 -8.03
N THR A 116 8.90 9.99 -6.94
CA THR A 116 7.70 9.15 -6.94
C THR A 116 6.52 9.81 -6.22
N ASP A 117 5.31 9.33 -6.50
CA ASP A 117 4.10 9.61 -5.72
C ASP A 117 3.95 8.58 -4.58
N PHE A 118 3.06 8.85 -3.63
CA PHE A 118 2.86 7.97 -2.48
C PHE A 118 2.26 6.60 -2.84
N ALA A 119 1.44 6.54 -3.90
CA ALA A 119 0.77 5.33 -4.38
C ALA A 119 1.69 4.42 -5.23
N ARG A 120 2.88 4.93 -5.57
CA ARG A 120 3.87 4.30 -6.45
C ARG A 120 3.29 3.94 -7.83
N GLU A 121 2.47 4.83 -8.37
CA GLU A 121 1.86 4.65 -9.69
C GLU A 121 2.72 5.18 -10.83
N LYS A 122 3.57 6.17 -10.56
CA LYS A 122 4.56 6.67 -11.53
C LYS A 122 5.45 5.54 -12.06
N MET A 123 5.82 5.68 -13.33
CA MET A 123 6.65 4.71 -14.03
C MET A 123 8.14 4.94 -13.72
N THR A 124 8.55 4.55 -12.51
CA THR A 124 9.94 4.57 -12.06
C THR A 124 10.40 3.16 -11.72
N LEU A 125 11.71 2.90 -11.80
CA LEU A 125 12.26 1.59 -11.43
C LEU A 125 12.01 1.30 -9.95
N SER A 126 12.07 2.34 -9.11
CA SER A 126 11.83 2.27 -7.67
C SER A 126 10.42 1.76 -7.37
N ASN A 127 9.41 2.30 -8.05
CA ASN A 127 8.02 1.86 -7.90
C ASN A 127 7.81 0.46 -8.41
N TYR A 128 8.37 0.14 -9.57
CA TYR A 128 8.29 -1.19 -10.15
C TYR A 128 8.82 -2.25 -9.20
N PHE A 129 10.07 -2.11 -8.75
CA PHE A 129 10.69 -3.07 -7.84
C PHE A 129 9.95 -3.18 -6.50
N TYR A 130 9.45 -2.05 -5.97
CA TYR A 130 8.65 -2.06 -4.77
C TYR A 130 7.36 -2.86 -4.93
N LYS A 131 6.60 -2.64 -6.02
CA LYS A 131 5.33 -3.33 -6.25
C LYS A 131 5.53 -4.82 -6.53
N VAL A 132 6.54 -5.19 -7.31
CA VAL A 132 6.89 -6.59 -7.55
C VAL A 132 7.23 -7.30 -6.22
N LYS A 133 8.10 -6.70 -5.40
CA LYS A 133 8.49 -7.26 -4.09
C LYS A 133 7.31 -7.47 -3.15
N ASN A 134 6.37 -6.53 -3.11
CA ASN A 134 5.20 -6.58 -2.23
C ASN A 134 3.99 -7.30 -2.85
N GLN A 135 4.09 -7.77 -4.09
CA GLN A 135 3.00 -8.38 -4.86
C GLN A 135 1.79 -7.44 -5.02
N TYR A 136 2.06 -6.15 -5.20
CA TYR A 136 1.04 -5.16 -5.44
C TYR A 136 0.67 -5.09 -6.93
N PRO A 137 -0.57 -4.71 -7.27
CA PRO A 137 -1.00 -4.55 -8.66
C PRO A 137 -0.10 -3.56 -9.42
N LEU A 138 0.43 -4.02 -10.55
CA LEU A 138 1.22 -3.22 -11.47
C LEU A 138 0.30 -2.40 -12.37
N THR A 139 0.67 -1.15 -12.62
CA THR A 139 0.02 -0.32 -13.66
C THR A 139 0.31 -0.89 -15.05
N GLU A 140 -0.46 -0.50 -16.07
CA GLU A 140 -0.27 -0.99 -17.45
C GLU A 140 1.19 -0.83 -17.94
N LYS A 141 1.78 0.35 -17.74
CA LYS A 141 3.20 0.60 -18.08
C LYS A 141 4.17 -0.26 -17.26
N GLN A 142 3.86 -0.50 -15.98
CA GLN A 142 4.68 -1.38 -15.14
C GLN A 142 4.58 -2.85 -15.60
N GLN A 143 3.45 -3.27 -16.16
CA GLN A 143 3.29 -4.60 -16.76
C GLN A 143 4.10 -4.74 -18.06
N GLU A 144 4.16 -3.70 -18.90
CA GLU A 144 5.06 -3.68 -20.06
C GLU A 144 6.52 -3.89 -19.64
N LEU A 145 6.96 -3.20 -18.57
CA LEU A 145 8.31 -3.40 -18.03
C LEU A 145 8.48 -4.78 -17.42
N TYR A 146 7.45 -5.33 -16.75
CA TYR A 146 7.48 -6.71 -16.25
C TYR A 146 7.66 -7.72 -17.39
N ALA A 147 7.05 -7.50 -18.56
CA ALA A 147 7.25 -8.37 -19.71
C ALA A 147 8.70 -8.36 -20.24
N ILE A 148 9.47 -7.30 -19.96
CA ILE A 148 10.87 -7.15 -20.36
C ILE A 148 11.82 -7.70 -19.27
N LEU A 149 11.63 -7.28 -18.02
CA LEU A 149 12.55 -7.58 -16.92
C LEU A 149 12.18 -8.85 -16.15
N GLY A 150 10.88 -9.18 -16.10
CA GLY A 150 10.33 -10.24 -15.25
C GLY A 150 10.48 -9.96 -13.76
N ASP A 151 10.28 -11.00 -12.95
CA ASP A 151 10.52 -10.99 -11.50
C ASP A 151 12.02 -11.08 -11.18
N VAL A 152 12.78 -10.11 -11.70
CA VAL A 152 14.24 -10.04 -11.50
C VAL A 152 14.57 -9.43 -10.15
N ASN A 153 15.58 -9.98 -9.49
CA ASN A 153 16.14 -9.38 -8.29
C ASN A 153 16.65 -7.95 -8.60
N PRO A 154 16.18 -6.91 -7.87
CA PRO A 154 16.59 -5.52 -8.10
C PRO A 154 18.11 -5.32 -8.08
N GLU A 155 18.83 -6.01 -7.19
CA GLU A 155 20.30 -5.93 -7.10
C GLU A 155 20.96 -6.41 -8.39
N TYR A 156 20.46 -7.52 -8.94
CA TYR A 156 20.95 -8.07 -10.19
C TYR A 156 20.65 -7.12 -11.35
N ALA A 157 19.40 -6.66 -11.49
CA ALA A 157 19.01 -5.74 -12.56
C ALA A 157 19.86 -4.45 -12.53
N LEU A 158 19.97 -3.82 -11.35
CA LEU A 158 20.71 -2.58 -11.17
C LEU A 158 22.19 -2.74 -11.44
N LYS A 159 22.81 -3.87 -11.05
CA LYS A 159 24.20 -4.17 -11.39
C LYS A 159 24.45 -4.05 -12.89
N TYR A 160 23.67 -4.73 -13.73
CA TYR A 160 23.90 -4.72 -15.18
C TYR A 160 23.53 -3.37 -15.81
N MET A 161 22.41 -2.77 -15.40
CA MET A 161 21.94 -1.49 -15.92
C MET A 161 22.95 -0.37 -15.63
N THR A 162 23.34 -0.20 -14.37
CA THR A 162 24.28 0.87 -13.98
C THR A 162 25.68 0.63 -14.56
N THR A 163 26.17 -0.61 -14.61
CA THR A 163 27.45 -0.94 -15.27
C THR A 163 27.45 -0.55 -16.74
N PHE A 164 26.31 -0.73 -17.43
CA PHE A 164 26.16 -0.28 -18.82
C PHE A 164 26.15 1.25 -18.92
N LEU A 165 25.32 1.93 -18.11
CA LEU A 165 25.22 3.40 -18.11
C LEU A 165 26.56 4.10 -17.82
N LEU A 166 27.34 3.58 -16.86
CA LEU A 166 28.65 4.11 -16.49
C LEU A 166 29.66 4.12 -17.65
N LYS A 167 29.46 3.31 -18.70
CA LYS A 167 30.32 3.33 -19.90
C LYS A 167 30.22 4.64 -20.69
N PHE A 168 29.11 5.37 -20.54
CA PHE A 168 28.80 6.59 -21.28
C PHE A 168 29.10 7.88 -20.49
N LEU A 169 29.43 7.77 -19.20
CA LEU A 169 29.79 8.91 -18.35
C LEU A 169 31.31 9.22 -18.39
N LYS A 170 31.98 8.80 -19.46
CA LYS A 170 33.40 9.08 -19.70
C LYS A 170 33.60 10.38 -20.45
#